data_AF-A0AAU4DCS0-F1
#
_entry.id   AF-A0AAU4DCS0-F1
#
_cell.length_a   1.000
_cell.length_b   1.000
_cell.length_c   1.000
_cell.angle_alpha   90.00
_cell.angle_beta   90.00
_cell.angle_gamma   90.00
#
_symmetry.space_group_name_H-M   'P 1'
#
loop_
_entity.id
_entity.type
_entity.pdbx_description
1 polymer ?
#
loop_
_entity_poly.entity_id
_entity_poly.type
_entity_poly.pdbx_seq_one_letter_code
_entity_poly.pdbx_strand_id
1 'polypeptide(L)'
;MKQPLTAAALAALALAAAPAPAPRAAASATDCGTALVVQFVGAYRDAVLGEGPTGRTPSEIRALYLTPELNLRLDRWAERHPAADPVFRGAGVPVRWSAACAADAVDLTQYAADGGTRHVRYRVRLADQYIVGIADPGAADR
;
A
#
# COMPACT_ATOMS: atom_id res chain seq x y z
N MET A 1 -59.68 11.82 40.49
CA MET A 1 -58.70 11.17 39.59
C MET A 1 -57.47 12.08 39.52
N LYS A 2 -56.36 11.71 40.19
CA LYS A 2 -55.04 11.36 39.58
C LYS A 2 -54.47 12.50 38.70
N GLN A 3 -53.57 13.36 39.21
CA GLN A 3 -52.08 13.26 39.25
C GLN A 3 -51.40 14.03 38.08
N PRO A 4 -50.11 14.44 38.19
CA PRO A 4 -49.68 15.84 37.97
C PRO A 4 -48.44 16.05 37.05
N LEU A 5 -47.97 17.32 36.98
CA LEU A 5 -46.56 17.84 36.90
C LEU A 5 -45.56 17.31 35.84
N THR A 6 -45.05 18.27 35.05
CA THR A 6 -43.67 18.46 34.54
C THR A 6 -42.94 17.33 33.79
N ALA A 7 -42.43 17.62 32.58
CA ALA A 7 -40.99 17.79 32.30
C ALA A 7 -40.58 17.48 30.85
N ALA A 8 -39.59 18.28 30.43
CA ALA A 8 -38.47 17.95 29.55
C ALA A 8 -38.74 17.68 28.05
N ALA A 9 -38.36 18.69 27.25
CA ALA A 9 -37.86 18.49 25.90
C ALA A 9 -36.62 17.57 25.94
N LEU A 10 -36.60 16.55 25.08
CA LEU A 10 -35.42 15.76 24.78
C LEU A 10 -35.30 15.66 23.26
N ALA A 11 -34.34 16.41 22.72
CA ALA A 11 -33.82 16.22 21.38
C ALA A 11 -33.19 14.82 21.29
N ALA A 12 -33.62 14.02 20.32
CA ALA A 12 -32.94 12.77 19.97
C ALA A 12 -32.14 12.99 18.68
N LEU A 13 -30.82 12.89 18.82
CA LEU A 13 -29.82 12.93 17.77
C LEU A 13 -30.12 11.88 16.69
N ALA A 14 -30.19 12.31 15.43
CA ALA A 14 -30.12 11.40 14.30
C ALA A 14 -28.69 10.85 14.22
N LEU A 15 -28.49 9.62 14.69
CA LEU A 15 -27.24 8.90 14.53
C LEU A 15 -27.13 8.51 13.04
N ALA A 16 -26.26 9.21 12.30
CA ALA A 16 -25.89 8.79 10.95
C ALA A 16 -25.29 7.38 11.04
N ALA A 17 -26.01 6.39 10.52
CA ALA A 17 -25.49 5.03 10.39
C ALA A 17 -24.31 5.09 9.42
N ALA A 18 -23.10 4.87 9.94
CA ALA A 18 -21.93 4.66 9.11
C ALA A 18 -22.17 3.44 8.21
N PRO A 19 -21.80 3.50 6.91
CA PRO A 19 -21.96 2.36 6.03
C PRO A 19 -21.15 1.18 6.57
N ALA A 20 -21.83 0.06 6.80
CA ALA A 20 -21.17 -1.20 7.14
C ALA A 20 -20.18 -1.56 6.00
N PRO A 21 -18.97 -2.04 6.31
CA PRO A 21 -18.04 -2.48 5.28
C PRO A 21 -18.69 -3.63 4.50
N ALA A 22 -18.74 -3.48 3.16
CA ALA A 22 -19.28 -4.50 2.27
C ALA A 22 -18.58 -5.85 2.48
N PRO A 23 -19.28 -6.99 2.28
CA PRO A 23 -18.65 -8.30 2.35
C PRO A 23 -17.50 -8.36 1.34
N ARG A 24 -16.29 -8.65 1.82
CA ARG A 24 -15.12 -8.88 0.96
C ARG A 24 -15.44 -10.07 0.05
N ALA A 25 -15.46 -9.82 -1.26
CA ALA A 25 -15.62 -10.86 -2.27
C ALA A 25 -14.62 -11.99 -2.00
N ALA A 26 -15.08 -13.23 -2.10
CA ALA A 26 -14.24 -14.41 -1.92
C ALA A 26 -13.06 -14.35 -2.90
N ALA A 27 -11.84 -14.48 -2.36
CA ALA A 27 -10.62 -14.48 -3.14
C ALA A 27 -10.68 -15.61 -4.17
N SER A 28 -10.73 -15.26 -5.46
CA SER A 28 -10.48 -16.21 -6.54
C SER A 28 -9.08 -16.78 -6.37
N ALA A 29 -8.92 -18.09 -6.47
CA ALA A 29 -7.65 -18.80 -6.37
C ALA A 29 -6.61 -18.21 -7.35
N THR A 30 -5.77 -17.28 -6.90
CA THR A 30 -4.47 -16.77 -7.42
C THR A 30 -4.15 -15.45 -6.68
N ASP A 31 -4.25 -15.44 -5.34
CA ASP A 31 -3.93 -14.24 -4.55
C ASP A 31 -2.49 -14.35 -4.02
N CYS A 32 -1.53 -13.75 -4.73
CA CYS A 32 -0.17 -13.54 -4.22
C CYS A 32 0.03 -12.12 -3.65
N GLY A 33 -1.05 -11.42 -3.30
CA GLY A 33 -1.00 -10.12 -2.66
C GLY A 33 -0.97 -8.93 -3.62
N THR A 34 -1.46 -9.10 -4.86
CA THR A 34 -1.47 -8.03 -5.88
C THR A 34 -2.17 -6.76 -5.38
N ALA A 35 -3.30 -6.90 -4.68
CA ALA A 35 -4.02 -5.76 -4.11
C ALA A 35 -3.17 -4.99 -3.09
N LEU A 36 -2.45 -5.69 -2.20
CA LEU A 36 -1.57 -5.07 -1.21
C LEU A 36 -0.45 -4.28 -1.89
N VAL A 37 0.19 -4.88 -2.92
CA VAL A 37 1.27 -4.23 -3.67
C VAL A 37 0.78 -2.99 -4.40
N VAL A 38 -0.38 -3.05 -5.06
CA VAL A 38 -0.96 -1.87 -5.75
C VAL A 38 -1.30 -0.75 -4.76
N GLN A 39 -1.88 -1.08 -3.60
CA GLN A 39 -2.18 -0.11 -2.56
C GLN A 39 -0.90 0.54 -2.01
N PHE A 40 0.13 -0.26 -1.73
CA PHE A 40 1.42 0.22 -1.27
C PHE A 40 2.09 1.15 -2.29
N VAL A 41 2.21 0.71 -3.54
CA VAL A 41 2.90 1.48 -4.60
C VAL A 41 2.19 2.80 -4.87
N GLY A 42 0.86 2.80 -4.88
CA GLY A 42 0.07 4.03 -5.00
C GLY A 42 0.34 5.00 -3.84
N ALA A 43 0.18 4.53 -2.60
CA ALA A 43 0.41 5.37 -1.41
C ALA A 43 1.86 5.87 -1.31
N TYR A 44 2.83 5.04 -1.68
CA TYR A 44 4.25 5.41 -1.66
C TYR A 44 4.56 6.44 -2.75
N ARG A 45 4.02 6.27 -3.96
CA ARG A 45 4.15 7.27 -5.04
C ARG A 45 3.59 8.61 -4.62
N ASP A 46 2.36 8.62 -4.09
CA ASP A 46 1.73 9.86 -3.67
C ASP A 46 2.60 10.54 -2.60
N ALA A 47 3.08 9.79 -1.59
CA ALA A 47 4.00 10.32 -0.58
C ALA A 47 5.33 10.86 -1.16
N VAL A 48 5.91 10.21 -2.18
CA VAL A 48 7.13 10.69 -2.87
C VAL A 48 6.87 12.00 -3.63
N LEU A 49 5.68 12.15 -4.21
CA LEU A 49 5.27 13.38 -4.90
C LEU A 49 4.81 14.49 -3.95
N GLY A 50 4.73 14.21 -2.63
CA GLY A 50 4.13 15.12 -1.66
C GLY A 50 2.60 15.23 -1.83
N GLU A 51 2.01 14.26 -2.52
CA GLU A 51 0.59 14.13 -2.79
C GLU A 51 -0.03 13.17 -1.76
N GLY A 52 -1.34 13.31 -1.52
CA GLY A 52 -2.09 12.35 -0.72
C GLY A 52 -2.71 12.91 0.57
N PRO A 53 -3.78 12.28 1.07
CA PRO A 53 -4.69 12.89 2.06
C PRO A 53 -4.10 12.98 3.47
N THR A 54 -3.06 12.19 3.77
CA THR A 54 -2.52 12.06 5.14
C THR A 54 -1.20 12.77 5.35
N GLY A 55 -0.59 13.39 4.33
CA GLY A 55 0.71 14.08 4.44
C GLY A 55 1.86 13.21 4.96
N ARG A 56 1.77 11.88 4.79
CA ARG A 56 2.77 10.93 5.27
C ARG A 56 3.99 10.95 4.36
N THR A 57 5.16 10.79 4.97
CA THR A 57 6.43 10.63 4.28
C THR A 57 6.56 9.25 3.62
N PRO A 58 7.43 9.10 2.60
CA PRO A 58 7.72 7.80 2.00
C PRO A 58 8.16 6.74 3.03
N SER A 59 8.95 7.13 4.03
CA SER A 59 9.41 6.23 5.10
C SER A 59 8.28 5.76 6.02
N GLU A 60 7.32 6.62 6.33
CA GLU A 60 6.12 6.22 7.10
C GLU A 60 5.24 5.26 6.30
N ILE A 61 5.05 5.50 4.99
CA ILE A 61 4.32 4.56 4.13
C ILE A 61 5.02 3.20 4.11
N ARG A 62 6.36 3.16 3.96
CA ARG A 62 7.10 1.89 4.04
C ARG A 62 6.86 1.16 5.35
N ALA A 63 6.84 1.86 6.49
CA ALA A 63 6.60 1.24 7.80
C ALA A 63 5.20 0.61 7.94
N LEU A 64 4.21 1.06 7.16
CA LEU A 64 2.84 0.50 7.18
C LEU A 64 2.71 -0.81 6.38
N TYR A 65 3.53 -1.00 5.34
CA TYR A 65 3.36 -2.10 4.38
C TYR A 65 4.53 -3.08 4.35
N LEU A 66 5.73 -2.65 4.76
CA LEU A 66 6.93 -3.46 4.74
C LEU A 66 7.23 -4.00 6.14
N THR A 67 7.81 -5.19 6.20
CA THR A 67 8.48 -5.63 7.44
C THR A 67 9.63 -4.68 7.82
N PRO A 68 9.92 -4.49 9.13
CA PRO A 68 11.06 -3.69 9.57
C PRO A 68 12.39 -4.13 8.93
N GLU A 69 12.59 -5.45 8.79
CA GLU A 69 13.80 -6.02 8.21
C GLU A 69 13.96 -5.64 6.74
N LEU A 70 12.88 -5.70 5.96
CA LEU A 70 12.91 -5.24 4.56
C LEU A 70 13.18 -3.74 4.49
N ASN A 71 12.53 -2.94 5.34
CA ASN A 71 12.70 -1.50 5.32
C ASN A 71 14.18 -1.10 5.52
N LEU A 72 14.85 -1.73 6.49
CA LEU A 72 16.29 -1.56 6.73
C LEU A 72 17.18 -2.08 5.58
N ARG A 73 16.77 -3.13 4.87
CA ARG A 73 17.50 -3.59 3.67
C ARG A 73 17.40 -2.57 2.53
N LEU A 74 16.24 -1.94 2.38
CA LEU A 74 16.01 -0.91 1.36
C LEU A 74 16.82 0.36 1.63
N ASP A 75 16.90 0.81 2.89
CA ASP A 75 17.74 1.96 3.25
C ASP A 75 19.21 1.70 2.91
N ARG A 76 19.75 0.54 3.33
CA ARG A 76 21.11 0.11 2.97
C ARG A 76 21.30 -0.06 1.46
N TRP A 77 20.27 -0.48 0.73
CA TRP A 77 20.35 -0.60 -0.71
C TRP A 77 20.46 0.78 -1.36
N ALA A 78 19.69 1.76 -0.89
CA ALA A 78 19.70 3.14 -1.41
C ALA A 78 21.05 3.82 -1.19
N GLU A 79 21.74 3.55 -0.06
CA GLU A 79 23.12 4.02 0.17
C GLU A 79 24.09 3.60 -0.93
N ARG A 80 23.89 2.41 -1.53
CA ARG A 80 24.71 1.89 -2.64
C ARG A 80 24.19 2.31 -4.02
N HIS A 81 22.98 2.84 -4.11
CA HIS A 81 22.30 3.22 -5.35
C HIS A 81 21.69 4.63 -5.22
N PRO A 82 22.52 5.67 -5.02
CA PRO A 82 22.04 7.00 -4.63
C PRO A 82 21.17 7.69 -5.70
N ALA A 83 21.24 7.22 -6.95
CA ALA A 83 20.44 7.74 -8.06
C ALA A 83 19.12 6.99 -8.27
N ALA A 84 18.76 6.04 -7.41
CA ALA A 84 17.57 5.22 -7.58
C ALA A 84 16.71 5.19 -6.30
N ASP A 85 15.40 5.30 -6.48
CA ASP A 85 14.44 5.07 -5.41
C ASP A 85 14.43 3.57 -5.04
N PRO A 86 14.47 3.22 -3.74
CA PRO A 86 14.60 1.83 -3.30
C PRO A 86 13.36 0.95 -3.58
N VAL A 87 12.18 1.54 -3.73
CA VAL A 87 10.92 0.84 -4.00
C VAL A 87 10.67 0.77 -5.51
N PHE A 88 10.81 1.89 -6.23
CA PHE A 88 10.64 1.92 -7.68
C PHE A 88 11.80 1.30 -8.43
N ARG A 89 12.95 1.14 -7.77
CA ARG A 89 14.20 0.58 -8.32
C ARG A 89 14.77 1.40 -9.48
N GLY A 90 14.44 2.68 -9.54
CA GLY A 90 14.83 3.57 -10.65
C GLY A 90 14.87 5.05 -10.23
N ALA A 91 15.44 5.89 -11.07
CA ALA A 91 15.61 7.33 -10.80
C ALA A 91 14.31 8.13 -10.85
N GLY A 92 13.28 7.61 -11.54
CA GLY A 92 12.02 8.30 -11.79
C GLY A 92 10.85 7.68 -11.01
N VAL A 93 9.87 8.53 -10.73
CA VAL A 93 8.58 8.12 -10.15
C VAL A 93 7.68 7.57 -11.26
N PRO A 94 7.11 6.36 -11.12
CA PRO A 94 6.23 5.79 -12.13
C PRO A 94 4.89 6.53 -12.18
N VAL A 95 4.39 6.79 -13.39
CA VAL A 95 3.07 7.43 -13.61
C VAL A 95 1.94 6.41 -13.72
N ARG A 96 2.27 5.17 -14.11
CA ARG A 96 1.32 4.05 -14.21
C ARG A 96 2.05 2.73 -13.94
N TRP A 97 1.28 1.70 -13.61
CA TRP A 97 1.78 0.33 -13.45
C TRP A 97 0.73 -0.71 -13.82
N SER A 98 1.21 -1.92 -14.13
CA SER A 98 0.41 -3.13 -14.16
C SER A 98 1.02 -4.14 -13.19
N ALA A 99 0.16 -4.91 -12.52
CA ALA A 99 0.57 -5.90 -11.54
C ALA A 99 0.00 -7.25 -11.94
N ALA A 100 0.84 -8.27 -11.96
CA ALA A 100 0.45 -9.64 -12.26
C ALA A 100 0.96 -10.58 -11.19
N CYS A 101 0.18 -11.62 -10.90
CA CYS A 101 0.63 -12.68 -10.03
C CYS A 101 1.56 -13.63 -10.79
N ALA A 102 2.73 -13.92 -10.22
CA ALA A 102 3.76 -14.75 -10.84
C ALA A 102 4.37 -15.73 -9.81
N ALA A 103 3.84 -16.96 -9.82
CA ALA A 103 4.16 -18.01 -8.84
C ALA A 103 3.86 -17.58 -7.39
N ASP A 104 4.87 -17.13 -6.65
CA ASP A 104 4.83 -16.75 -5.24
C ASP A 104 4.97 -15.24 -5.00
N ALA A 105 4.97 -14.44 -6.07
CA ALA A 105 5.26 -13.01 -6.02
C ALA A 105 4.34 -12.22 -6.95
N VAL A 106 4.34 -10.91 -6.76
CA VAL A 106 3.72 -9.95 -7.68
C VAL A 106 4.81 -9.38 -8.58
N ASP A 107 4.70 -9.61 -9.88
CA ASP A 107 5.52 -8.90 -10.86
C ASP A 107 4.81 -7.59 -11.23
N LEU A 108 5.47 -6.47 -10.93
CA LEU A 108 4.98 -5.13 -11.21
C LEU A 108 5.74 -4.54 -12.38
N THR A 109 5.04 -4.23 -13.47
CA THR A 109 5.59 -3.42 -14.55
C THR A 109 5.24 -1.96 -14.30
N GLN A 110 6.26 -1.16 -14.07
CA GLN A 110 6.21 0.27 -13.86
C GLN A 110 6.54 1.00 -15.15
N TYR A 111 5.84 2.11 -15.40
CA TYR A 111 6.06 2.93 -16.57
C TYR A 111 6.26 4.38 -16.17
N ALA A 112 7.33 4.97 -16.67
CA ALA A 112 7.70 6.36 -16.44
C ALA A 112 7.12 7.28 -17.52
N ALA A 113 7.10 8.59 -17.22
CA ALA A 113 6.56 9.61 -18.12
C ALA A 113 7.37 9.75 -19.42
N ASP A 114 8.67 9.45 -19.38
CA ASP A 114 9.58 9.45 -20.54
C ASP A 114 9.43 8.19 -21.43
N GLY A 115 8.49 7.30 -21.10
CA GLY A 115 8.29 6.03 -21.79
C GLY A 115 9.15 4.88 -21.25
N GLY A 116 10.01 5.13 -20.26
CA GLY A 116 10.80 4.10 -19.59
C GLY A 116 9.91 3.02 -18.96
N THR A 117 10.34 1.77 -19.08
CA THR A 117 9.64 0.62 -18.47
C THR A 117 10.59 -0.09 -17.52
N ARG A 118 10.06 -0.50 -16.35
CA ARG A 118 10.83 -1.24 -15.34
C ARG A 118 9.98 -2.34 -14.75
N HIS A 119 10.59 -3.50 -14.55
CA HIS A 119 9.96 -4.63 -13.87
C HIS A 119 10.52 -4.72 -12.45
N VAL A 120 9.65 -4.89 -11.47
CA VAL A 120 10.03 -5.07 -10.06
C VAL A 120 9.19 -6.19 -9.47
N ARG A 121 9.84 -7.13 -8.79
CA ARG A 121 9.19 -8.29 -8.16
C ARG A 121 8.99 -8.02 -6.68
N TYR A 122 7.76 -8.21 -6.20
CA TYR A 122 7.36 -8.03 -4.82
C TYR A 122 6.98 -9.37 -4.21
N ARG A 123 7.61 -9.74 -3.09
CA ARG A 123 7.22 -10.93 -2.31
C ARG A 123 6.34 -10.49 -1.16
N VAL A 124 5.16 -11.11 -1.04
CA VAL A 124 4.17 -10.82 0.00
C VAL A 124 4.04 -12.01 0.93
N ARG A 125 4.09 -11.75 2.24
CA ARG A 125 3.70 -12.72 3.26
C ARG A 125 2.22 -12.53 3.54
N LEU A 126 1.40 -13.40 2.94
CA LEU A 126 -0.06 -13.27 2.98
C LEU A 126 -0.65 -13.43 4.39
N ALA A 127 0.01 -14.18 5.27
CA ALA A 127 -0.45 -14.47 6.62
C ALA A 127 -0.66 -13.21 7.47
N ASP A 128 0.17 -12.18 7.26
CA ASP A 128 0.14 -10.93 8.01
C ASP A 128 0.12 -9.69 7.12
N GLN A 129 -0.08 -9.88 5.80
CA GLN A 129 -0.23 -8.81 4.81
C GLN A 129 0.94 -7.82 4.78
N TYR A 130 2.17 -8.33 4.91
CA TYR A 130 3.38 -7.55 4.74
C TYR A 130 4.11 -7.88 3.44
N ILE A 131 4.70 -6.85 2.82
CA ILE A 131 5.70 -7.03 1.78
C ILE A 131 7.03 -7.35 2.47
N VAL A 132 7.64 -8.47 2.06
CA VAL A 132 8.86 -9.04 2.67
C VAL A 132 10.06 -9.01 1.74
N GLY A 133 9.85 -8.78 0.44
CA GLY A 133 10.93 -8.63 -0.54
C GLY A 133 10.54 -7.69 -1.68
N ILE A 134 11.52 -6.91 -2.15
CA ILE A 134 11.46 -6.09 -3.36
C ILE A 134 12.79 -6.30 -4.10
N ALA A 135 12.72 -6.73 -5.34
CA ALA A 135 13.91 -7.02 -6.14
C ALA A 135 13.71 -6.69 -7.62
N ASP A 136 14.83 -6.44 -8.31
CA ASP A 136 14.85 -6.47 -9.77
C ASP A 136 14.61 -7.92 -10.25
N PRO A 137 13.95 -8.13 -11.39
CA PRO A 137 13.70 -9.47 -11.91
C PRO A 137 15.01 -10.25 -12.07
N GLY A 138 15.07 -11.46 -11.51
CA GLY A 138 16.24 -12.33 -11.56
C GLY A 138 17.33 -12.08 -10.51
N ALA A 139 17.22 -11.02 -9.70
CA ALA A 139 18.06 -10.87 -8.52
C ALA A 139 17.55 -11.81 -7.41
N ALA A 140 18.32 -12.84 -7.08
CA ALA A 140 18.03 -13.67 -5.92
C ALA A 140 18.17 -12.81 -4.64
N ASP A 141 17.20 -12.91 -3.73
CA ASP A 141 17.35 -12.43 -2.34
C ASP A 141 18.49 -13.23 -1.69
N ARG A 142 19.72 -12.72 -1.77
CA ARG A 142 20.86 -13.22 -0.99
C ARG A 142 21.08 -12.36 0.24
#